data_AF-A0A7S1TXW6-F1
#
_entry.id   AF-A0A7S1TXW6-F1
#
_cell.length_a   1.000
_cell.length_b   1.000
_cell.length_c   1.000
_cell.angle_alpha   90.00
_cell.angle_beta   90.00
_cell.angle_gamma   90.00
#
_symmetry.space_group_name_H-M   'P 1'
#
loop_
_entity.id
_entity.type
_entity.pdbx_description
1 polymer ?
#
loop_
_entity_poly.entity_id
_entity_poly.type
_entity_poly.pdbx_seq_one_letter_code
_entity_poly.pdbx_strand_id
1 'polypeptide(L)'
;MSHHHQPENALKRATELIAIGNKKMALSTLQDVFGQRRYKQWKQVYEDIMLQFLQLCLDLKDFRNMKEGLYQYRQLCMQSAVYGSLDKIARYLLAIAEAKAVHAYDSAQVALESAAEVSLEDEEMISSDSVMMMATTAEGLRDRTSKEGWVPWVKFLWESYRSIIETLKMNSKLEATYHATARAAFSFCLKFKRTSEFRRLCDMLRTHLLSLEKMSSGAGLGVSETKSRRPWEGWSERSIERQLQTKFDQLEAGSELGMWNETFKTIEDINKVMTISRRKFKNKTLDGPKRARLMATFYDKLKRIFWLTGNTLFHAYAWHKFHAVCRDHNKALDEEALGMQATSVVLAALSIPPERPTEESSLILGGMDPAQLEAERAARVAGMINFNSSAAPSRTSILR
;
A
#
# COMPACT_ATOMS: atom_id res chain seq x y z
N MET A 1 32.55 -23.92 -11.50
CA MET A 1 32.40 -22.90 -10.44
C MET A 1 33.53 -21.89 -10.58
N SER A 2 33.31 -20.77 -11.27
CA SER A 2 34.35 -19.73 -11.42
C SER A 2 34.38 -18.87 -10.17
N HIS A 3 35.34 -19.11 -9.29
CA HIS A 3 35.63 -18.23 -8.17
C HIS A 3 36.22 -16.91 -8.69
N HIS A 4 35.35 -15.96 -9.04
CA HIS A 4 35.75 -14.58 -9.26
C HIS A 4 36.28 -14.01 -7.94
N HIS A 5 37.60 -13.90 -7.84
CA HIS A 5 38.29 -13.37 -6.67
C HIS A 5 38.05 -11.86 -6.49
N GLN A 6 37.63 -11.16 -7.54
CA GLN A 6 37.34 -9.74 -7.51
C GLN A 6 35.97 -9.46 -8.16
N PRO A 7 35.11 -8.64 -7.53
CA PRO A 7 33.79 -8.29 -8.07
C PRO A 7 33.86 -7.58 -9.43
N GLU A 8 34.94 -6.82 -9.67
CA GLU A 8 35.18 -6.12 -10.94
C GLU A 8 35.30 -7.07 -12.14
N ASN A 9 35.94 -8.23 -11.94
CA ASN A 9 36.09 -9.23 -13.01
C ASN A 9 34.76 -9.91 -13.34
N ALA A 10 33.89 -10.08 -12.33
CA ALA A 10 32.55 -10.61 -12.56
C ALA A 10 31.69 -9.61 -13.35
N LEU A 11 31.83 -8.31 -13.08
CA LEU A 11 31.15 -7.27 -13.84
C LEU A 11 31.58 -7.27 -15.32
N LYS A 12 32.89 -7.27 -15.59
CA LYS A 12 33.43 -7.32 -16.96
C LYS A 12 32.96 -8.56 -17.73
N ARG A 13 33.03 -9.73 -17.08
CA ARG A 13 32.53 -10.98 -17.68
C ARG A 13 31.04 -10.95 -17.94
N ALA A 14 30.24 -10.36 -17.05
CA ALA A 14 28.81 -10.19 -17.29
C ALA A 14 28.54 -9.28 -18.49
N THR A 15 29.26 -8.15 -18.62
CA THR A 15 29.11 -7.26 -19.78
C THR A 15 29.48 -7.93 -21.10
N GLU A 16 30.53 -8.75 -21.12
CA GLU A 16 30.92 -9.55 -22.29
C GLU A 16 29.82 -10.57 -22.65
N LEU A 17 29.27 -11.28 -21.65
CA LEU A 17 28.19 -12.24 -21.85
C LEU A 17 26.89 -11.57 -22.34
N ILE A 18 26.62 -10.34 -21.90
CA ILE A 18 25.50 -9.53 -22.38
C ILE A 18 25.72 -9.16 -23.86
N ALA A 19 26.92 -8.76 -24.24
CA ALA A 19 27.26 -8.45 -25.63
C ALA A 19 27.11 -9.66 -26.56
N ILE A 20 27.39 -10.87 -26.06
CA ILE A 20 27.19 -12.14 -26.78
C ILE A 20 25.69 -12.56 -26.79
N GLY A 21 24.82 -11.89 -26.03
CA GLY A 21 23.39 -12.20 -25.92
C GLY A 21 23.04 -13.29 -24.90
N ASN A 22 24.02 -13.84 -24.17
CA ASN A 22 23.79 -14.88 -23.17
C ASN A 22 23.42 -14.28 -21.80
N LYS A 23 22.21 -13.71 -21.71
CA LYS A 23 21.68 -13.05 -20.51
C LYS A 23 21.57 -13.99 -19.29
N LYS A 24 21.29 -15.29 -19.51
CA LYS A 24 21.14 -16.27 -18.43
C LYS A 24 22.48 -16.57 -17.73
N MET A 25 23.55 -16.76 -18.49
CA MET A 25 24.88 -16.96 -17.89
C MET A 25 25.42 -15.69 -17.25
N ALA A 26 25.14 -14.52 -17.83
CA ALA A 26 25.48 -13.24 -17.22
C ALA A 26 24.82 -13.10 -15.84
N LEU A 27 23.53 -13.44 -15.73
CA LEU A 27 22.79 -13.43 -14.47
C LEU A 27 23.42 -14.36 -13.42
N SER A 28 23.72 -15.61 -13.79
CA SER A 28 24.37 -16.57 -12.89
C SER A 28 25.74 -16.07 -12.40
N THR A 29 26.52 -15.46 -13.30
CA THR A 29 27.85 -14.93 -12.98
C THR A 29 27.77 -13.81 -11.93
N LEU A 30 26.78 -12.92 -12.05
CA LEU A 30 26.55 -11.84 -11.08
C LEU A 30 25.97 -12.38 -9.76
N GLN A 31 25.10 -13.38 -9.80
CA GLN A 31 24.53 -14.03 -8.61
C GLN A 31 25.61 -14.71 -7.76
N ASP A 32 26.58 -15.37 -8.39
CA ASP A 32 27.70 -16.01 -7.70
C ASP A 32 28.50 -15.01 -6.85
N VAL A 33 28.59 -13.74 -7.27
CA VAL A 33 29.25 -12.67 -6.49
C VAL A 33 28.54 -12.45 -5.16
N PHE A 34 27.20 -12.45 -5.14
CA PHE A 34 26.42 -12.26 -3.92
C PHE A 34 26.35 -13.52 -3.03
N GLY A 35 26.46 -14.72 -3.62
CA GLY A 35 26.49 -16.00 -2.89
C GLY A 35 27.78 -16.30 -2.10
N GLN A 36 28.89 -15.60 -2.37
CA GLN A 36 30.15 -15.85 -1.64
C GLN A 36 30.02 -15.54 -0.14
N ARG A 37 30.42 -16.49 0.72
CA ARG A 37 30.34 -16.40 2.20
C ARG A 37 31.45 -15.60 2.88
N ARG A 38 32.46 -15.09 2.14
CA ARG A 38 33.55 -14.29 2.74
C ARG A 38 32.99 -12.97 3.29
N TYR A 39 33.62 -12.42 4.33
CA TYR A 39 33.26 -11.13 4.91
C TYR A 39 33.39 -10.04 3.83
N LYS A 40 32.26 -9.52 3.34
CA LYS A 40 32.23 -8.52 2.27
C LYS A 40 32.13 -7.15 2.90
N GLN A 41 33.17 -6.34 2.74
CA GLN A 41 33.05 -4.90 2.92
C GLN A 41 32.42 -4.32 1.65
N TRP A 42 31.38 -3.50 1.82
CA TRP A 42 30.73 -2.84 0.69
C TRP A 42 31.73 -1.93 -0.06
N LYS A 43 31.59 -1.91 -1.39
CA LYS A 43 32.35 -1.09 -2.35
C LYS A 43 31.38 -0.65 -3.44
N GLN A 44 31.68 0.49 -4.09
CA GLN A 44 30.85 1.04 -5.18
C GLN A 44 30.59 0.02 -6.31
N VAL A 45 31.54 -0.85 -6.63
CA VAL A 45 31.40 -1.90 -7.66
C VAL A 45 30.22 -2.83 -7.39
N TYR A 46 29.85 -3.09 -6.13
CA TYR A 46 28.67 -3.91 -5.82
C TYR A 46 27.36 -3.22 -6.18
N GLU A 47 27.32 -1.88 -6.15
CA GLU A 47 26.17 -1.12 -6.63
C GLU A 47 26.01 -1.28 -8.13
N ASP A 48 27.09 -1.13 -8.90
CA ASP A 48 27.08 -1.26 -10.36
C ASP A 48 26.69 -2.69 -10.80
N ILE A 49 27.23 -3.71 -10.12
CA ILE A 49 26.84 -5.12 -10.29
C ILE A 49 25.34 -5.29 -10.05
N MET A 50 24.80 -4.68 -8.98
CA MET A 50 23.39 -4.83 -8.64
C MET A 50 22.47 -4.13 -9.64
N LEU A 51 22.87 -2.96 -10.17
CA LEU A 51 22.13 -2.26 -11.22
C LEU A 51 22.00 -3.11 -12.49
N GLN A 52 23.12 -3.70 -12.95
CA GLN A 52 23.11 -4.60 -14.11
C GLN A 52 22.34 -5.90 -13.84
N PHE A 53 22.53 -6.49 -12.65
CA PHE A 53 21.81 -7.70 -12.23
C PHE A 53 20.29 -7.51 -12.30
N LEU A 54 19.78 -6.40 -11.77
CA LEU A 54 18.35 -6.10 -11.78
C LEU A 54 17.81 -5.86 -13.20
N GLN A 55 18.59 -5.21 -14.06
CA GLN A 55 18.21 -5.04 -15.46
C GLN A 55 18.08 -6.39 -16.19
N LEU A 56 18.99 -7.33 -15.92
CA LEU A 56 18.90 -8.69 -16.44
C LEU A 56 17.72 -9.48 -15.87
N CYS A 57 17.45 -9.36 -14.57
CA CYS A 57 16.26 -9.98 -13.96
C CYS A 57 14.97 -9.49 -14.62
N LEU A 58 14.89 -8.19 -14.91
CA LEU A 58 13.74 -7.59 -15.58
C LEU A 58 13.62 -8.08 -17.03
N ASP A 59 14.70 -8.14 -17.79
CA ASP A 59 14.70 -8.66 -19.17
C ASP A 59 14.27 -10.13 -19.24
N LEU A 60 14.69 -10.95 -18.27
CA LEU A 60 14.36 -12.36 -18.19
C LEU A 60 13.04 -12.64 -17.46
N LYS A 61 12.39 -11.61 -16.89
CA LYS A 61 11.20 -11.71 -16.04
C LYS A 61 11.38 -12.65 -14.84
N ASP A 62 12.61 -12.77 -14.34
CA ASP A 62 12.97 -13.69 -13.26
C ASP A 62 12.84 -13.01 -11.89
N PHE A 63 11.65 -13.13 -11.30
CA PHE A 63 11.35 -12.55 -9.99
C PHE A 63 12.06 -13.28 -8.84
N ARG A 64 12.36 -14.58 -8.99
CA ARG A 64 12.94 -15.38 -7.91
C ARG A 64 14.38 -14.93 -7.65
N ASN A 65 15.15 -14.79 -8.71
CA ASN A 65 16.52 -14.30 -8.61
C ASN A 65 16.59 -12.84 -8.19
N MET A 66 15.65 -11.99 -8.65
CA MET A 66 15.54 -10.61 -8.17
C MET A 66 15.34 -10.53 -6.65
N LYS A 67 14.39 -11.30 -6.11
CA LYS A 67 14.09 -11.33 -4.67
C LYS A 67 15.29 -11.79 -3.85
N GLU A 68 15.93 -12.88 -4.26
CA GLU A 68 17.10 -13.43 -3.57
C GLU A 68 18.29 -12.45 -3.63
N GLY A 69 18.54 -11.85 -4.79
CA GLY A 69 19.58 -10.84 -4.97
C GLY A 69 19.37 -9.61 -4.09
N LEU A 70 18.14 -9.08 -4.01
CA LEU A 70 17.80 -7.97 -3.11
C LEU A 70 18.01 -8.33 -1.64
N TYR A 71 17.63 -9.55 -1.22
CA TYR A 71 17.85 -10.00 0.14
C TYR A 71 19.35 -10.06 0.48
N GLN A 72 20.16 -10.65 -0.39
CA GLN A 72 21.61 -10.73 -0.20
C GLN A 72 22.27 -9.34 -0.20
N TYR A 73 21.84 -8.45 -1.10
CA TYR A 73 22.33 -7.07 -1.16
C TYR A 73 21.96 -6.26 0.08
N ARG A 74 20.75 -6.45 0.62
CA ARG A 74 20.34 -5.85 1.89
C ARG A 74 21.25 -6.27 3.04
N GLN A 75 21.59 -7.56 3.15
CA GLN A 75 22.48 -8.05 4.20
C GLN A 75 23.86 -7.39 4.10
N LEU A 76 24.41 -7.27 2.88
CA LEU A 76 25.68 -6.59 2.62
C LEU A 76 25.65 -5.12 3.07
N CYS A 77 24.60 -4.38 2.68
CA CYS A 77 24.43 -2.97 3.03
C CYS A 77 24.23 -2.77 4.54
N MET A 78 23.49 -3.68 5.20
CA MET A 78 23.27 -3.63 6.64
C MET A 78 24.56 -3.86 7.44
N GLN A 79 25.41 -4.79 7.00
CA GLN A 79 26.71 -5.05 7.64
C GLN A 79 27.66 -3.85 7.51
N SER A 80 27.63 -3.17 6.37
CA SER A 80 28.51 -2.02 6.08
C SER A 80 27.90 -0.66 6.45
N ALA A 81 26.67 -0.63 6.98
CA ALA A 81 25.89 0.58 7.28
C ALA A 81 25.68 1.55 6.08
N VAL A 82 25.75 1.06 4.84
CA VAL A 82 25.58 1.85 3.61
C VAL A 82 24.12 1.80 3.13
N TYR A 83 23.25 2.55 3.81
CA TYR A 83 21.81 2.54 3.48
C TYR A 83 21.48 3.31 2.19
N GLY A 84 22.26 4.35 1.84
CA GLY A 84 22.00 5.18 0.66
C GLY A 84 22.07 4.40 -0.66
N SER A 85 22.97 3.41 -0.76
CA SER A 85 23.06 2.55 -1.94
C SER A 85 21.83 1.65 -2.10
N LEU A 86 21.33 1.07 -1.00
CA LEU A 86 20.11 0.27 -1.01
C LEU A 86 18.89 1.12 -1.41
N ASP A 87 18.84 2.38 -0.99
CA ASP A 87 17.81 3.33 -1.42
C ASP A 87 17.82 3.56 -2.92
N LYS A 88 19.00 3.85 -3.48
CA LYS A 88 19.21 4.07 -4.92
C LYS A 88 18.79 2.85 -5.73
N ILE A 89 19.18 1.65 -5.30
CA ILE A 89 18.84 0.40 -5.98
C ILE A 89 17.33 0.12 -5.93
N ALA A 90 16.67 0.38 -4.80
CA ALA A 90 15.22 0.25 -4.70
C ALA A 90 14.48 1.19 -5.66
N ARG A 91 14.88 2.47 -5.70
CA ARG A 91 14.29 3.46 -6.63
C ARG A 91 14.56 3.10 -8.09
N TYR A 92 15.77 2.65 -8.40
CA TYR A 92 16.14 2.23 -9.74
C TYR A 92 15.28 1.05 -10.20
N LEU A 93 15.14 0.01 -9.38
CA LEU A 93 14.30 -1.16 -9.69
C LEU A 93 12.86 -0.77 -9.99
N LEU A 94 12.27 0.11 -9.18
CA LEU A 94 10.91 0.60 -9.43
C LEU A 94 10.82 1.37 -10.74
N ALA A 95 11.73 2.31 -10.98
CA ALA A 95 11.71 3.12 -12.19
C ALA A 95 11.79 2.26 -13.46
N ILE A 96 12.69 1.27 -13.51
CA ILE A 96 12.82 0.39 -14.67
C ILE A 96 11.61 -0.55 -14.84
N ALA A 97 11.04 -1.05 -13.73
CA ALA A 97 9.90 -1.95 -13.77
C ALA A 97 8.61 -1.21 -14.16
N GLU A 98 8.41 0.00 -13.63
CA GLU A 98 7.29 0.88 -13.97
C GLU A 98 7.35 1.29 -15.43
N ALA A 99 8.51 1.77 -15.92
CA ALA A 99 8.68 2.17 -17.30
C ALA A 99 8.35 1.04 -18.29
N LYS A 100 8.84 -0.19 -18.02
CA LYS A 100 8.54 -1.35 -18.88
C LYS A 100 7.09 -1.80 -18.78
N ALA A 101 6.50 -1.80 -17.59
CA ALA A 101 5.11 -2.22 -17.43
C ALA A 101 4.14 -1.24 -18.09
N VAL A 102 4.40 0.07 -17.98
CA VAL A 102 3.61 1.12 -18.64
C VAL A 102 3.77 1.02 -20.16
N HIS A 103 5.01 0.93 -20.67
CA HIS A 103 5.25 0.77 -22.10
C HIS A 103 4.56 -0.49 -22.67
N ALA A 104 4.65 -1.62 -21.98
CA ALA A 104 4.00 -2.85 -22.41
C ALA A 104 2.47 -2.75 -22.36
N TYR A 105 1.92 -2.04 -21.36
CA TYR A 105 0.49 -1.80 -21.25
C TYR A 105 -0.02 -0.89 -22.37
N ASP A 106 0.61 0.27 -22.57
CA ASP A 106 0.20 1.26 -23.57
C ASP A 106 0.33 0.69 -24.99
N SER A 107 1.42 -0.02 -25.29
CA SER A 107 1.60 -0.71 -26.58
C SER A 107 0.53 -1.77 -26.84
N ALA A 108 0.09 -2.48 -25.79
CA ALA A 108 -0.97 -3.49 -25.91
C ALA A 108 -2.38 -2.89 -26.02
N GLN A 109 -2.60 -1.67 -25.49
CA GLN A 109 -3.84 -0.92 -25.71
C GLN A 109 -3.91 -0.39 -27.15
N VAL A 110 -2.83 0.22 -27.66
CA VAL A 110 -2.77 0.71 -29.05
C VAL A 110 -2.94 -0.44 -30.06
N ALA A 111 -2.33 -1.60 -29.80
CA ALA A 111 -2.52 -2.79 -30.63
C ALA A 111 -3.97 -3.30 -30.61
N LEU A 112 -4.67 -3.14 -29.49
CA LEU A 112 -6.08 -3.52 -29.37
C LEU A 112 -6.98 -2.53 -30.13
N GLU A 113 -6.73 -1.23 -30.02
CA GLU A 113 -7.50 -0.18 -30.72
C GLU A 113 -7.31 -0.27 -32.24
N SER A 114 -6.07 -0.35 -32.73
CA SER A 114 -5.79 -0.50 -34.16
C SER A 114 -6.40 -1.77 -34.76
N ALA A 115 -6.31 -2.90 -34.06
CA ALA A 115 -6.97 -4.13 -34.52
C ALA A 115 -8.51 -4.01 -34.46
N ALA A 116 -9.08 -3.07 -33.69
CA ALA A 116 -10.53 -2.89 -33.59
C ALA A 116 -11.07 -2.11 -34.79
N GLU A 117 -10.29 -1.15 -35.27
CA GLU A 117 -10.55 -0.45 -36.53
C GLU A 117 -10.47 -1.39 -37.73
N VAL A 118 -9.45 -2.26 -37.79
CA VAL A 118 -9.28 -3.24 -38.89
C VAL A 118 -10.37 -4.33 -38.90
N SER A 119 -10.87 -4.73 -37.72
CA SER A 119 -11.88 -5.80 -37.61
C SER A 119 -13.29 -5.40 -38.07
N LEU A 120 -13.56 -4.11 -38.34
CA LEU A 120 -14.81 -3.68 -38.97
C LEU A 120 -14.87 -4.02 -40.47
N GLU A 121 -13.74 -4.44 -41.07
CA GLU A 121 -13.63 -4.77 -42.50
C GLU A 121 -13.63 -6.29 -42.77
N ASP A 122 -13.26 -7.13 -41.80
CA ASP A 122 -13.15 -8.60 -41.95
C ASP A 122 -14.09 -9.36 -40.98
N GLU A 123 -15.37 -9.47 -41.34
CA GLU A 123 -16.38 -10.25 -40.59
C GLU A 123 -16.34 -11.77 -40.89
N GLU A 124 -15.40 -12.25 -41.71
CA GLU A 124 -15.45 -13.59 -42.32
C GLU A 124 -14.35 -14.56 -41.86
N MET A 125 -13.99 -14.66 -40.58
CA MET A 125 -13.29 -15.87 -40.10
C MET A 125 -13.34 -16.11 -38.58
N ILE A 126 -14.53 -16.22 -38.00
CA ILE A 126 -14.69 -16.68 -36.62
C ILE A 126 -14.54 -18.21 -36.58
N SER A 127 -13.39 -18.71 -36.08
CA SER A 127 -13.13 -20.16 -35.96
C SER A 127 -14.05 -20.83 -34.93
N SER A 128 -14.40 -22.11 -35.10
CA SER A 128 -15.27 -22.83 -34.16
C SER A 128 -14.78 -22.80 -32.71
N ASP A 129 -13.46 -22.82 -32.49
CA ASP A 129 -12.84 -22.70 -31.16
C ASP A 129 -13.06 -21.31 -30.55
N SER A 130 -13.06 -20.27 -31.38
CA SER A 130 -13.31 -18.90 -30.94
C SER A 130 -14.75 -18.67 -30.48
N VAL A 131 -15.71 -19.27 -31.18
CA VAL A 131 -17.14 -19.22 -30.81
C VAL A 131 -17.38 -19.89 -29.47
N MET A 132 -16.81 -21.08 -29.24
CA MET A 132 -16.97 -21.81 -27.97
C MET A 132 -16.35 -21.03 -26.79
N MET A 133 -15.22 -20.36 -27.00
CA MET A 133 -14.57 -19.54 -25.97
C MET A 133 -15.35 -18.27 -25.65
N MET A 134 -15.94 -17.59 -26.65
CA MET A 134 -16.82 -16.44 -26.43
C MET A 134 -18.14 -16.83 -25.75
N ALA A 135 -18.66 -18.02 -26.02
CA ALA A 135 -19.88 -18.51 -25.38
C ALA A 135 -19.69 -18.84 -23.88
N THR A 136 -18.46 -19.18 -23.47
CA THR A 136 -18.14 -19.57 -22.08
C THR A 136 -17.50 -18.47 -21.25
N THR A 137 -16.94 -17.43 -21.89
CA THR A 137 -16.32 -16.30 -21.20
C THR A 137 -16.76 -14.97 -21.83
N ALA A 138 -17.12 -14.00 -21.00
CA ALA A 138 -17.47 -12.65 -21.46
C ALA A 138 -16.25 -11.85 -22.01
N GLU A 139 -15.05 -12.45 -22.01
CA GLU A 139 -13.82 -11.83 -22.52
C GLU A 139 -13.56 -12.27 -23.96
N GLY A 140 -13.49 -11.32 -24.88
CA GLY A 140 -13.10 -11.59 -26.28
C GLY A 140 -11.65 -12.09 -26.40
N LEU A 141 -11.36 -12.87 -27.44
CA LEU A 141 -10.01 -13.41 -27.70
C LEU A 141 -8.92 -12.34 -27.73
N ARG A 142 -9.25 -11.15 -28.24
CA ARG A 142 -8.30 -10.03 -28.38
C ARG A 142 -7.93 -9.41 -27.04
N ASP A 143 -8.88 -9.34 -26.11
CA ASP A 143 -8.60 -8.91 -24.73
C ASP A 143 -7.69 -9.92 -24.03
N ARG A 144 -7.83 -11.22 -24.33
CA ARG A 144 -6.93 -12.28 -23.83
C ARG A 144 -5.52 -12.15 -24.40
N THR A 145 -5.35 -12.01 -25.72
CA THR A 145 -4.02 -11.85 -26.35
C THR A 145 -3.33 -10.56 -25.92
N SER A 146 -4.07 -9.46 -25.78
CA SER A 146 -3.54 -8.21 -25.23
C SER A 146 -3.04 -8.44 -23.79
N LYS A 147 -3.86 -9.04 -22.92
CA LYS A 147 -3.49 -9.41 -21.54
C LYS A 147 -2.26 -10.30 -21.48
N GLU A 148 -2.11 -11.28 -22.37
CA GLU A 148 -0.93 -12.16 -22.42
C GLU A 148 0.39 -11.37 -22.63
N GLY A 149 0.36 -10.28 -23.39
CA GLY A 149 1.52 -9.42 -23.65
C GLY A 149 1.97 -8.61 -22.44
N TRP A 150 1.03 -7.97 -21.72
CA TRP A 150 1.37 -7.00 -20.67
C TRP A 150 1.23 -7.53 -19.23
N VAL A 151 0.37 -8.52 -18.97
CA VAL A 151 0.15 -9.07 -17.62
C VAL A 151 1.43 -9.61 -16.96
N PRO A 152 2.35 -10.29 -17.66
CA PRO A 152 3.62 -10.72 -17.06
C PRO A 152 4.46 -9.55 -16.53
N TRP A 153 4.46 -8.41 -17.22
CA TRP A 153 5.20 -7.21 -16.80
C TRP A 153 4.54 -6.55 -15.58
N VAL A 154 3.22 -6.49 -15.55
CA VAL A 154 2.47 -6.00 -14.38
C VAL A 154 2.62 -6.91 -13.17
N LYS A 155 2.67 -8.24 -13.36
CA LYS A 155 3.01 -9.19 -12.29
C LYS A 155 4.43 -8.97 -11.78
N PHE A 156 5.40 -8.78 -12.67
CA PHE A 156 6.78 -8.47 -12.27
C PHE A 156 6.87 -7.16 -11.49
N LEU A 157 6.15 -6.12 -11.92
CA LEU A 157 6.08 -4.84 -11.24
C LEU A 157 5.49 -4.99 -9.83
N TRP A 158 4.40 -5.74 -9.67
CA TRP A 158 3.84 -6.06 -8.36
C TRP A 158 4.85 -6.77 -7.45
N GLU A 159 5.52 -7.81 -7.95
CA GLU A 159 6.53 -8.52 -7.16
C GLU A 159 7.74 -7.64 -6.83
N SER A 160 8.04 -6.64 -7.66
CA SER A 160 9.06 -5.62 -7.39
C SER A 160 8.66 -4.70 -6.23
N TYR A 161 7.43 -4.17 -6.24
CA TYR A 161 6.89 -3.41 -5.10
C TYR A 161 6.93 -4.23 -3.82
N ARG A 162 6.41 -5.46 -3.86
CA ARG A 162 6.40 -6.37 -2.72
C ARG A 162 7.82 -6.62 -2.18
N SER A 163 8.75 -6.99 -3.06
CA SER A 163 10.12 -7.32 -2.66
C SER A 163 10.84 -6.12 -2.04
N ILE A 164 10.64 -4.92 -2.58
CA ILE A 164 11.23 -3.70 -2.02
C ILE A 164 10.63 -3.39 -0.64
N ILE A 165 9.30 -3.45 -0.49
CA ILE A 165 8.64 -3.21 0.81
C ILE A 165 9.11 -4.25 1.86
N GLU A 166 9.22 -5.52 1.49
CA GLU A 166 9.77 -6.57 2.36
C GLU A 166 11.26 -6.35 2.71
N THR A 167 12.03 -5.78 1.78
CA THR A 167 13.48 -5.51 1.95
C THR A 167 13.72 -4.27 2.84
N LEU A 168 12.94 -3.22 2.66
CA LEU A 168 13.10 -1.96 3.38
C LEU A 168 12.42 -1.95 4.76
N LYS A 169 11.65 -2.98 5.10
CA LYS A 169 10.95 -3.07 6.39
C LYS A 169 11.89 -2.92 7.58
N MET A 170 11.38 -2.34 8.66
CA MET A 170 12.05 -2.24 9.97
C MET A 170 13.34 -1.43 9.96
N ASN A 171 13.54 -0.51 9.01
CA ASN A 171 14.72 0.35 8.95
C ASN A 171 14.30 1.83 9.00
N SER A 172 14.68 2.54 10.06
CA SER A 172 14.34 3.95 10.27
C SER A 172 14.93 4.87 9.21
N LYS A 173 16.11 4.53 8.65
CA LYS A 173 16.80 5.35 7.64
C LYS A 173 16.18 5.24 6.25
N LEU A 174 15.53 4.11 5.95
CA LEU A 174 14.89 3.82 4.66
C LEU A 174 13.37 3.96 4.68
N GLU A 175 12.84 4.47 5.79
CA GLU A 175 11.41 4.58 6.02
C GLU A 175 10.72 5.50 5.00
N ALA A 176 11.40 6.55 4.54
CA ALA A 176 10.87 7.46 3.52
C ALA A 176 10.55 6.72 2.22
N THR A 177 11.50 5.91 1.74
CA THR A 177 11.36 5.14 0.50
C THR A 177 10.43 3.96 0.66
N TYR A 178 10.42 3.31 1.83
CA TYR A 178 9.42 2.29 2.17
C TYR A 178 7.98 2.83 1.98
N HIS A 179 7.67 3.99 2.58
CA HIS A 179 6.34 4.58 2.49
C HIS A 179 6.03 5.17 1.12
N ALA A 180 7.02 5.77 0.44
CA ALA A 180 6.85 6.20 -0.95
C ALA A 180 6.51 5.01 -1.87
N THR A 181 7.20 3.88 -1.71
CA THR A 181 6.96 2.65 -2.47
C THR A 181 5.57 2.07 -2.17
N ALA A 182 5.14 2.05 -0.90
CA ALA A 182 3.81 1.59 -0.54
C ALA A 182 2.70 2.43 -1.17
N ARG A 183 2.86 3.76 -1.20
CA ARG A 183 1.91 4.70 -1.84
C ARG A 183 1.87 4.55 -3.36
N ALA A 184 3.03 4.38 -4.00
CA ALA A 184 3.12 4.05 -5.42
C ALA A 184 2.41 2.71 -5.72
N ALA A 185 2.57 1.70 -4.86
CA ALA A 185 1.90 0.41 -5.01
C ALA A 185 0.36 0.52 -4.89
N PHE A 186 -0.18 1.42 -4.06
CA PHE A 186 -1.63 1.70 -4.06
C PHE A 186 -2.10 2.33 -5.37
N SER A 187 -1.34 3.29 -5.90
CA SER A 187 -1.63 3.93 -7.20
C SER A 187 -1.60 2.91 -8.34
N PHE A 188 -0.65 1.96 -8.29
CA PHE A 188 -0.59 0.81 -9.18
C PHE A 188 -1.84 -0.08 -9.07
N CYS A 189 -2.27 -0.42 -7.85
CA CYS A 189 -3.48 -1.23 -7.64
C CYS A 189 -4.74 -0.54 -8.18
N LEU A 190 -4.82 0.78 -8.06
CA LEU A 190 -5.89 1.60 -8.63
C LEU A 190 -5.85 1.60 -10.17
N LYS A 191 -4.69 1.92 -10.76
CA LYS A 191 -4.52 1.98 -12.22
C LYS A 191 -4.91 0.68 -12.92
N PHE A 192 -4.51 -0.47 -12.36
CA PHE A 192 -4.79 -1.78 -12.95
C PHE A 192 -6.02 -2.50 -12.32
N LYS A 193 -6.77 -1.84 -11.42
CA LYS A 193 -7.93 -2.39 -10.69
C LYS A 193 -7.67 -3.77 -10.04
N ARG A 194 -6.47 -3.94 -9.47
CA ARG A 194 -5.96 -5.20 -8.90
C ARG A 194 -6.33 -5.36 -7.42
N THR A 195 -7.52 -5.91 -7.15
CA THR A 195 -8.05 -6.04 -5.77
C THR A 195 -7.32 -7.10 -4.93
N SER A 196 -6.84 -8.19 -5.54
CA SER A 196 -6.09 -9.24 -4.83
C SER A 196 -4.74 -8.76 -4.30
N GLU A 197 -3.98 -8.06 -5.13
CA GLU A 197 -2.68 -7.48 -4.82
C GLU A 197 -2.82 -6.40 -3.75
N PHE A 198 -3.85 -5.55 -3.87
CA PHE A 198 -4.16 -4.55 -2.83
C PHE A 198 -4.41 -5.20 -1.46
N ARG A 199 -5.23 -6.27 -1.40
CA ARG A 199 -5.48 -6.99 -0.14
C ARG A 199 -4.17 -7.53 0.46
N ARG A 200 -3.34 -8.17 -0.37
CA ARG A 200 -2.01 -8.67 0.04
C ARG A 200 -1.10 -7.54 0.55
N LEU A 201 -1.13 -6.37 -0.09
CA LEU A 201 -0.40 -5.18 0.35
C LEU A 201 -0.86 -4.72 1.74
N CYS A 202 -2.18 -4.62 1.94
CA CYS A 202 -2.78 -4.23 3.22
C CYS A 202 -2.35 -5.17 4.35
N ASP A 203 -2.43 -6.49 4.14
CA ASP A 203 -2.05 -7.50 5.14
C ASP A 203 -0.55 -7.45 5.45
N MET A 204 0.29 -7.23 4.43
CA MET A 204 1.73 -7.06 4.61
C MET A 204 2.06 -5.82 5.45
N LEU A 205 1.46 -4.67 5.14
CA LEU A 205 1.67 -3.42 5.89
C LEU A 205 1.20 -3.55 7.35
N ARG A 206 0.08 -4.25 7.58
CA ARG A 206 -0.43 -4.56 8.92
C ARG A 206 0.53 -5.45 9.71
N THR A 207 1.03 -6.50 9.08
CA THR A 207 2.05 -7.40 9.68
C THR A 207 3.31 -6.61 10.03
N HIS A 208 3.78 -5.72 9.14
CA HIS A 208 4.91 -4.86 9.42
C HIS A 208 4.63 -3.90 10.59
N LEU A 209 3.45 -3.31 10.69
CA LEU A 209 3.09 -2.46 11.82
C LEU A 209 3.11 -3.24 13.16
N LEU A 210 2.54 -4.43 13.19
CA LEU A 210 2.53 -5.30 14.38
C LEU A 210 3.95 -5.69 14.81
N SER A 211 4.84 -5.97 13.85
CA SER A 211 6.25 -6.25 14.12
C SER A 211 6.97 -5.02 14.71
N LEU A 212 6.68 -3.80 14.25
CA LEU A 212 7.23 -2.56 14.83
C LEU A 212 6.75 -2.35 16.27
N GLU A 213 5.49 -2.69 16.56
CA GLU A 213 4.95 -2.59 17.91
C GLU A 213 5.59 -3.58 18.88
N LYS A 214 5.75 -4.84 18.48
CA LYS A 214 6.45 -5.85 19.28
C LYS A 214 7.89 -5.41 19.58
N MET A 215 8.56 -4.84 18.58
CA MET A 215 9.90 -4.26 18.74
C MET A 215 9.92 -3.06 19.70
N SER A 216 8.88 -2.22 19.67
CA SER A 216 8.75 -1.06 20.55
C SER A 216 8.53 -1.43 22.02
N SER A 217 7.87 -2.57 22.29
CA SER A 217 7.50 -2.98 23.65
C SER A 217 8.60 -3.78 24.35
N GLY A 218 9.73 -4.04 23.68
CA GLY A 218 10.80 -4.90 24.19
C GLY A 218 10.43 -6.38 24.29
N ALA A 219 9.18 -6.74 23.98
CA ALA A 219 8.57 -8.07 24.16
C ALA A 219 9.00 -9.11 23.09
N GLY A 220 10.21 -9.00 22.57
CA GLY A 220 10.70 -9.89 21.51
C GLY A 220 12.17 -10.28 21.59
N LEU A 221 12.99 -9.68 22.45
CA LEU A 221 14.42 -9.98 22.54
C LEU A 221 14.95 -9.77 23.95
N GLY A 222 15.68 -10.76 24.45
CA GLY A 222 16.43 -10.69 25.70
C GLY A 222 17.33 -9.45 25.74
N VAL A 223 17.38 -8.85 26.93
CA VAL A 223 18.17 -7.68 27.25
C VAL A 223 19.65 -8.03 27.08
N SER A 224 20.28 -7.57 25.99
CA SER A 224 21.75 -7.54 25.88
C SER A 224 22.17 -6.40 24.97
N GLU A 225 23.01 -5.51 25.52
CA GLU A 225 23.99 -4.52 25.02
C GLU A 225 24.03 -4.01 23.55
N THR A 226 23.15 -4.43 22.63
CA THR A 226 23.23 -4.12 21.20
C THR A 226 22.18 -3.11 20.75
N LYS A 227 21.88 -2.08 21.56
CA LYS A 227 21.00 -0.98 21.12
C LYS A 227 21.57 -0.20 19.93
N SER A 228 22.90 -0.16 19.77
CA SER A 228 23.61 0.64 18.76
C SER A 228 23.58 0.07 17.32
N ARG A 229 23.28 -1.23 17.14
CA ARG A 229 23.26 -1.88 15.80
C ARG A 229 21.86 -2.12 15.23
N ARG A 230 20.81 -1.63 15.90
CA ARG A 230 19.43 -1.89 15.47
C ARG A 230 19.07 -0.95 14.32
N PRO A 231 18.61 -1.46 13.16
CA PRO A 231 18.18 -0.61 12.04
C PRO A 231 16.96 0.26 12.36
N TRP A 232 16.20 -0.07 13.42
CA TRP A 232 15.04 0.67 13.87
C TRP A 232 15.35 1.44 15.16
N GLU A 233 15.24 2.76 15.07
CA GLU A 233 15.58 3.73 16.13
C GLU A 233 14.39 4.06 17.05
N GLY A 234 13.21 3.53 16.76
CA GLY A 234 11.99 3.81 17.51
C GLY A 234 10.95 4.62 16.74
N TRP A 235 9.88 4.99 17.44
CA TRP A 235 8.83 5.86 16.91
C TRP A 235 9.27 7.32 16.98
N SER A 236 9.50 7.94 15.82
CA SER A 236 9.71 9.39 15.70
C SER A 236 8.43 10.10 15.22
N GLU A 237 8.33 11.43 15.42
CA GLU A 237 7.23 12.24 14.89
C GLU A 237 7.07 12.05 13.37
N ARG A 238 8.19 12.14 12.63
CA ARG A 238 8.22 11.91 11.17
C ARG A 238 7.77 10.50 10.78
N SER A 239 8.14 9.49 11.58
CA SER A 239 7.74 8.10 11.32
C SER A 239 6.23 7.92 11.50
N ILE A 240 5.65 8.52 12.53
CA ILE A 240 4.20 8.49 12.74
C ILE A 240 3.46 9.22 11.62
N GLU A 241 3.94 10.40 11.23
CA GLU A 241 3.37 11.16 10.12
C GLU A 241 3.35 10.33 8.83
N ARG A 242 4.48 9.72 8.46
CA ARG A 242 4.55 8.87 7.26
C ARG A 242 3.61 7.67 7.34
N GLN A 243 3.51 7.01 8.50
CA GLN A 243 2.57 5.91 8.69
C GLN A 243 1.12 6.36 8.50
N LEU A 244 0.75 7.53 9.02
CA LEU A 244 -0.60 8.07 8.86
C LEU A 244 -0.88 8.42 7.39
N GLN A 245 0.05 9.10 6.71
CA GLN A 245 -0.07 9.42 5.29
C GLN A 245 -0.28 8.15 4.44
N THR A 246 0.58 7.15 4.59
CA THR A 246 0.44 5.87 3.87
C THR A 246 -0.91 5.19 4.16
N LYS A 247 -1.41 5.27 5.40
CA LYS A 247 -2.71 4.70 5.76
C LYS A 247 -3.90 5.49 5.22
N PHE A 248 -3.79 6.81 5.08
CA PHE A 248 -4.82 7.62 4.43
C PHE A 248 -4.91 7.29 2.94
N ASP A 249 -3.76 7.14 2.27
CA ASP A 249 -3.74 6.72 0.86
C ASP A 249 -4.27 5.29 0.69
N GLN A 250 -3.96 4.38 1.64
CA GLN A 250 -4.54 3.04 1.70
C GLN A 250 -6.07 3.09 1.83
N LEU A 251 -6.58 3.98 2.69
CA LEU A 251 -8.01 4.16 2.94
C LEU A 251 -8.74 4.68 1.70
N GLU A 252 -8.16 5.67 1.02
CA GLU A 252 -8.68 6.24 -0.22
C GLU A 252 -8.69 5.20 -1.35
N ALA A 253 -7.57 4.52 -1.57
CA ALA A 253 -7.47 3.46 -2.58
C ALA A 253 -8.44 2.29 -2.30
N GLY A 254 -8.58 1.90 -1.03
CA GLY A 254 -9.54 0.86 -0.62
C GLY A 254 -10.99 1.26 -0.87
N SER A 255 -11.32 2.54 -0.68
CA SER A 255 -12.66 3.09 -0.93
C SER A 255 -12.98 3.15 -2.42
N GLU A 256 -12.02 3.58 -3.25
CA GLU A 256 -12.19 3.64 -4.71
C GLU A 256 -12.30 2.25 -5.35
N LEU A 257 -11.59 1.26 -4.82
CA LEU A 257 -11.70 -0.13 -5.27
C LEU A 257 -12.93 -0.86 -4.69
N GLY A 258 -13.76 -0.19 -3.88
CA GLY A 258 -14.95 -0.78 -3.26
C GLY A 258 -14.65 -1.87 -2.22
N MET A 259 -13.42 -1.91 -1.68
CA MET A 259 -13.01 -2.90 -0.67
C MET A 259 -13.35 -2.42 0.74
N TRP A 260 -14.64 -2.41 1.07
CA TRP A 260 -15.14 -1.89 2.36
C TRP A 260 -14.56 -2.63 3.57
N ASN A 261 -14.43 -3.96 3.51
CA ASN A 261 -13.84 -4.74 4.60
C ASN A 261 -12.37 -4.32 4.89
N GLU A 262 -11.57 -4.09 3.85
CA GLU A 262 -10.19 -3.61 4.06
C GLU A 262 -10.14 -2.14 4.49
N THR A 263 -11.09 -1.34 4.02
CA THR A 263 -11.26 0.06 4.44
C THR A 263 -11.51 0.15 5.96
N PHE A 264 -12.42 -0.67 6.51
CA PHE A 264 -12.67 -0.72 7.96
C PHE A 264 -11.45 -1.18 8.77
N LYS A 265 -10.76 -2.24 8.31
CA LYS A 265 -9.51 -2.68 8.97
C LYS A 265 -8.43 -1.59 8.92
N THR A 266 -8.39 -0.78 7.85
CA THR A 266 -7.45 0.34 7.72
C THR A 266 -7.78 1.46 8.71
N ILE A 267 -9.06 1.74 8.95
CA ILE A 267 -9.51 2.69 9.99
C ILE A 267 -9.02 2.24 11.38
N GLU A 268 -9.16 0.96 11.72
CA GLU A 268 -8.60 0.43 12.98
C GLU A 268 -7.10 0.66 13.09
N ASP A 269 -6.36 0.42 12.01
CA ASP A 269 -4.91 0.59 12.02
C ASP A 269 -4.48 2.06 12.14
N ILE A 270 -5.23 2.98 11.55
CA ILE A 270 -5.03 4.43 11.77
C ILE A 270 -5.20 4.74 13.24
N ASN A 271 -6.25 4.21 13.89
CA ASN A 271 -6.48 4.44 15.31
C ASN A 271 -5.43 3.82 16.22
N LYS A 272 -4.89 2.65 15.85
CA LYS A 272 -3.71 2.07 16.51
C LYS A 272 -2.51 3.01 16.43
N VAL A 273 -2.17 3.52 15.24
CA VAL A 273 -1.07 4.48 15.06
C VAL A 273 -1.31 5.78 15.83
N MET A 274 -2.53 6.30 15.84
CA MET A 274 -2.92 7.47 16.63
C MET A 274 -2.79 7.24 18.13
N THR A 275 -3.06 6.03 18.61
CA THR A 275 -2.88 5.63 20.01
C THR A 275 -1.40 5.55 20.36
N ILE A 276 -0.57 4.98 19.48
CA ILE A 276 0.89 4.97 19.62
C ILE A 276 1.42 6.41 19.70
N SER A 277 0.94 7.30 18.81
CA SER A 277 1.28 8.72 18.81
C SER A 277 0.95 9.39 20.15
N ARG A 278 -0.29 9.23 20.66
CA ARG A 278 -0.67 9.75 21.98
C ARG A 278 0.20 9.22 23.11
N ARG A 279 0.48 7.92 23.12
CA ARG A 279 1.27 7.29 24.18
C ARG A 279 2.71 7.81 24.20
N LYS A 280 3.34 7.96 23.02
CA LYS A 280 4.75 8.35 22.89
C LYS A 280 4.98 9.85 23.01
N PHE A 281 4.09 10.67 22.46
CA PHE A 281 4.23 12.12 22.40
C PHE A 281 3.29 12.83 23.38
N LYS A 282 3.01 12.16 24.52
CA LYS A 282 1.93 12.47 25.46
C LYS A 282 1.94 13.90 26.01
N ASN A 283 3.02 14.67 25.84
CA ASN A 283 3.14 16.07 26.28
C ASN A 283 4.22 16.93 25.57
N LYS A 284 4.76 16.51 24.40
CA LYS A 284 5.77 17.31 23.68
C LYS A 284 5.78 16.94 22.20
N THR A 285 5.64 17.97 21.35
CA THR A 285 6.15 18.01 19.96
C THR A 285 5.56 17.03 18.94
N LEU A 286 4.25 16.93 18.82
CA LEU A 286 3.67 17.08 17.48
C LEU A 286 3.06 18.46 17.53
N ASP A 287 3.49 19.41 16.70
CA ASP A 287 2.85 20.73 16.66
C ASP A 287 1.34 20.51 16.67
N GLY A 288 0.63 21.00 17.70
CA GLY A 288 -0.83 20.88 17.81
C GLY A 288 -1.55 21.14 16.47
N PRO A 289 -1.12 22.16 15.70
CA PRO A 289 -1.59 22.40 14.34
C PRO A 289 -1.37 21.26 13.33
N LYS A 290 -0.19 20.62 13.29
CA LYS A 290 0.10 19.51 12.36
C LYS A 290 -0.74 18.28 12.67
N ARG A 291 -0.88 17.97 13.96
CA ARG A 291 -1.75 16.87 14.42
C ARG A 291 -3.20 17.13 14.04
N ALA A 292 -3.68 18.35 14.27
CA ALA A 292 -5.03 18.76 13.91
C ALA A 292 -5.27 18.64 12.39
N ARG A 293 -4.29 19.03 11.57
CA ARG A 293 -4.37 18.86 10.11
C ARG A 293 -4.53 17.39 9.70
N LEU A 294 -3.72 16.48 10.26
CA LEU A 294 -3.86 15.05 9.98
C LEU A 294 -5.22 14.50 10.44
N MET A 295 -5.76 15.00 11.56
CA MET A 295 -7.10 14.64 12.02
C MET A 295 -8.22 15.20 11.15
N ALA A 296 -8.07 16.42 10.64
CA ALA A 296 -9.01 17.00 9.69
C ALA A 296 -9.06 16.13 8.42
N THR A 297 -7.91 15.77 7.85
CA THR A 297 -7.85 14.85 6.69
C THR A 297 -8.48 13.49 7.00
N PHE A 298 -8.22 12.92 8.18
CA PHE A 298 -8.83 11.66 8.59
C PHE A 298 -10.36 11.72 8.64
N TYR A 299 -10.92 12.71 9.34
CA TYR A 299 -12.38 12.85 9.43
C TYR A 299 -13.01 13.21 8.09
N ASP A 300 -12.30 13.96 7.24
CA ASP A 300 -12.74 14.29 5.88
C ASP A 300 -12.91 13.04 5.01
N LYS A 301 -11.96 12.10 5.09
CA LYS A 301 -12.07 10.80 4.41
C LYS A 301 -13.16 9.91 5.04
N LEU A 302 -13.26 9.89 6.37
CA LEU A 302 -14.28 9.10 7.08
C LEU A 302 -15.71 9.51 6.72
N LYS A 303 -16.02 10.82 6.66
CA LYS A 303 -17.37 11.25 6.29
C LYS A 303 -17.77 10.73 4.91
N ARG A 304 -16.85 10.71 3.94
CA ARG A 304 -17.11 10.18 2.59
C ARG A 304 -17.37 8.67 2.62
N ILE A 305 -16.58 7.91 3.37
CA ILE A 305 -16.72 6.46 3.50
C ILE A 305 -18.05 6.07 4.17
N PHE A 306 -18.44 6.78 5.23
CA PHE A 306 -19.69 6.51 5.91
C PHE A 306 -20.92 6.86 5.08
N TRP A 307 -20.81 7.89 4.24
CA TRP A 307 -21.85 8.19 3.25
C TRP A 307 -22.01 7.05 2.25
N LEU A 308 -20.90 6.58 1.67
CA LEU A 308 -20.92 5.52 0.65
C LEU A 308 -21.36 4.15 1.19
N THR A 309 -21.08 3.86 2.46
CA THR A 309 -21.52 2.62 3.12
C THR A 309 -22.95 2.70 3.66
N GLY A 310 -23.63 3.85 3.50
CA GLY A 310 -25.01 4.06 3.98
C GLY A 310 -25.14 4.27 5.48
N ASN A 311 -24.04 4.46 6.21
CA ASN A 311 -24.06 4.66 7.65
C ASN A 311 -24.19 6.16 8.00
N THR A 312 -25.42 6.65 7.99
CA THR A 312 -25.76 8.07 8.21
C THR A 312 -25.39 8.57 9.61
N LEU A 313 -25.46 7.71 10.62
CA LEU A 313 -25.12 8.03 12.01
C LEU A 313 -23.62 8.37 12.16
N PHE A 314 -22.73 7.49 11.67
CA PHE A 314 -21.30 7.77 11.71
C PHE A 314 -20.88 8.84 10.70
N HIS A 315 -21.62 9.03 9.61
CA HIS A 315 -21.42 10.15 8.69
C HIS A 315 -21.62 11.50 9.39
N ALA A 316 -22.75 11.68 10.09
CA ALA A 316 -23.04 12.90 10.84
C ALA A 316 -22.00 13.14 11.96
N TYR A 317 -21.59 12.09 12.66
CA TYR A 317 -20.55 12.19 13.69
C TYR A 317 -19.19 12.58 13.11
N ALA A 318 -18.78 11.98 11.99
CA ALA A 318 -17.53 12.30 11.32
C ALA A 318 -17.51 13.77 10.87
N TRP A 319 -18.62 14.28 10.36
CA TRP A 319 -18.81 15.70 10.07
C TRP A 319 -18.65 16.58 11.30
N HIS A 320 -19.31 16.23 12.41
CA HIS A 320 -19.21 16.99 13.66
C HIS A 320 -17.75 17.07 14.16
N LYS A 321 -17.01 15.95 14.15
CA LYS A 321 -15.59 15.94 14.54
C LYS A 321 -14.70 16.70 13.55
N PHE A 322 -14.97 16.58 12.26
CA PHE A 322 -14.27 17.35 11.23
C PHE A 322 -14.41 18.86 11.47
N HIS A 323 -15.66 19.34 11.62
CA HIS A 323 -15.95 20.74 11.89
C HIS A 323 -15.30 21.23 13.18
N ALA A 324 -15.39 20.45 14.28
CA ALA A 324 -14.74 20.82 15.55
C ALA A 324 -13.22 20.99 15.40
N VAL A 325 -12.54 20.08 14.71
CA VAL A 325 -11.09 20.18 14.46
C VAL A 325 -10.75 21.38 13.57
N CYS A 326 -11.54 21.63 12.52
CA CYS A 326 -11.34 22.78 11.65
C CYS A 326 -11.54 24.11 12.39
N ARG A 327 -12.60 24.23 13.18
CA ARG A 327 -12.90 25.43 13.98
C ARG A 327 -11.79 25.74 14.98
N ASP A 328 -11.31 24.73 15.70
CA ASP A 328 -10.37 24.95 16.81
C ASP A 328 -8.92 25.19 16.33
N HIS A 329 -8.55 24.71 15.14
CA HIS A 329 -7.16 24.70 14.68
C HIS A 329 -6.89 25.31 13.30
N ASN A 330 -7.91 25.51 12.45
CA ASN A 330 -7.72 26.10 11.12
C ASN A 330 -8.10 27.59 11.12
N LYS A 331 -7.19 28.43 11.61
CA LYS A 331 -7.39 29.90 11.69
C LYS A 331 -7.43 30.61 10.34
N ALA A 332 -7.14 29.92 9.24
CA ALA A 332 -7.17 30.45 7.89
C ALA A 332 -8.47 30.08 7.14
N LEU A 333 -9.43 29.44 7.81
CA LEU A 333 -10.72 29.11 7.20
C LEU A 333 -11.59 30.36 7.11
N ASP A 334 -12.20 30.57 5.95
CA ASP A 334 -13.17 31.65 5.74
C ASP A 334 -14.46 31.41 6.56
N GLU A 335 -15.11 32.50 6.99
CA GLU A 335 -16.35 32.43 7.77
C GLU A 335 -17.48 31.79 6.96
N GLU A 336 -17.52 32.03 5.64
CA GLU A 336 -18.46 31.39 4.73
C GLU A 336 -18.25 29.87 4.66
N ALA A 337 -16.99 29.43 4.53
CA ALA A 337 -16.64 28.02 4.51
C ALA A 337 -16.96 27.32 5.84
N LEU A 338 -16.78 28.01 6.97
CA LEU A 338 -17.16 27.51 8.29
C LEU A 338 -18.69 27.38 8.40
N GLY A 339 -19.43 28.37 7.88
CA GLY A 339 -20.89 28.35 7.79
C GLY A 339 -21.39 27.13 7.00
N MET A 340 -20.83 26.89 5.80
CA MET A 340 -21.18 25.72 4.99
C MET A 340 -20.90 24.39 5.72
N GLN A 341 -19.79 24.29 6.45
CA GLN A 341 -19.48 23.10 7.25
C GLN A 341 -20.51 22.91 8.37
N ALA A 342 -20.87 23.98 9.09
CA ALA A 342 -21.86 23.92 10.15
C ALA A 342 -23.24 23.49 9.61
N THR A 343 -23.69 24.06 8.48
CA THR A 343 -24.95 23.64 7.83
C THR A 343 -24.89 22.18 7.41
N SER A 344 -23.75 21.72 6.85
CA SER A 344 -23.56 20.32 6.46
C SER A 344 -23.65 19.35 7.64
N VAL A 345 -23.09 19.73 8.80
CA VAL A 345 -23.18 18.94 10.05
C VAL A 345 -24.64 18.82 10.50
N VAL A 346 -25.38 19.94 10.52
CA VAL A 346 -26.79 19.96 10.94
C VAL A 346 -27.66 19.13 9.99
N LEU A 347 -27.48 19.30 8.67
CA LEU A 347 -28.21 18.52 7.66
C LEU A 347 -27.91 17.02 7.78
N ALA A 348 -26.64 16.65 7.96
CA ALA A 348 -26.25 15.26 8.18
C ALA A 348 -26.91 14.67 9.44
N ALA A 349 -26.95 15.42 10.54
CA ALA A 349 -27.58 14.98 11.79
C ALA A 349 -29.11 14.85 11.68
N LEU A 350 -29.78 15.75 10.94
CA LEU A 350 -31.22 15.68 10.69
C LEU A 350 -31.59 14.54 9.73
N SER A 351 -30.69 14.19 8.81
CA SER A 351 -30.89 13.14 7.79
C SER A 351 -30.72 11.71 8.33
N ILE A 352 -30.31 11.56 9.60
CA ILE A 352 -30.33 10.26 10.26
C ILE A 352 -31.79 9.78 10.28
N PRO A 353 -32.11 8.52 9.94
CA PRO A 353 -33.46 7.96 10.10
C PRO A 353 -33.85 7.88 11.59
N PRO A 354 -35.11 8.12 11.98
CA PRO A 354 -35.54 7.85 13.35
C PRO A 354 -35.44 6.34 13.62
N GLU A 355 -35.01 5.94 14.81
CA GLU A 355 -35.01 4.54 15.25
C GLU A 355 -36.45 4.03 15.17
N ARG A 356 -36.79 3.32 14.08
CA ARG A 356 -38.07 2.65 13.94
C ARG A 356 -37.93 1.26 14.54
N PRO A 357 -38.80 0.84 15.45
CA PRO A 357 -38.86 -0.56 15.84
C PRO A 357 -39.32 -1.37 14.63
N THR A 358 -38.40 -2.01 13.91
CA THR A 358 -38.74 -2.84 12.76
C THR A 358 -39.15 -4.23 13.25
N GLU A 359 -40.45 -4.40 13.55
CA GLU A 359 -41.04 -5.73 13.72
C GLU A 359 -40.86 -6.58 12.44
N GLU A 360 -40.82 -5.96 11.26
CA GLU A 360 -40.68 -6.63 9.96
C GLU A 360 -39.27 -7.18 9.65
N SER A 361 -38.21 -6.64 10.26
CA SER A 361 -36.82 -7.09 10.01
C SER A 361 -36.46 -8.38 10.77
N SER A 362 -37.25 -8.74 11.79
CA SER A 362 -37.02 -9.92 12.65
C SER A 362 -37.24 -11.25 11.92
N LEU A 363 -38.08 -11.25 10.87
CA LEU A 363 -38.43 -12.43 10.07
C LEU A 363 -37.29 -12.88 9.13
N ILE A 364 -36.40 -11.97 8.74
CA ILE A 364 -35.35 -12.23 7.74
C ILE A 364 -34.06 -12.79 8.38
N LEU A 365 -33.87 -12.59 9.69
CA LEU A 365 -32.61 -12.81 10.40
C LEU A 365 -32.63 -14.00 11.38
N GLY A 366 -33.57 -14.94 11.21
CA GLY A 366 -33.58 -16.21 11.94
C GLY A 366 -33.65 -16.06 13.46
N GLY A 367 -34.39 -15.07 13.97
CA GLY A 367 -34.59 -14.87 15.41
C GLY A 367 -33.54 -14.01 16.12
N MET A 368 -32.57 -13.42 15.41
CA MET A 368 -31.71 -12.38 15.98
C MET A 368 -32.40 -11.01 15.89
N ASP A 369 -32.51 -10.28 17.00
CA ASP A 369 -33.09 -8.93 17.02
C ASP A 369 -32.24 -7.99 16.11
N PRO A 370 -32.81 -7.48 15.01
CA PRO A 370 -32.10 -6.61 14.06
C PRO A 370 -31.52 -5.36 14.75
N ALA A 371 -32.21 -4.83 15.76
CA ALA A 371 -31.77 -3.67 16.52
C ALA A 371 -30.52 -3.99 17.35
N GLN A 372 -30.44 -5.19 17.93
CA GLN A 372 -29.28 -5.65 18.69
C GLN A 372 -28.07 -5.86 17.78
N LEU A 373 -28.26 -6.46 16.59
CA LEU A 373 -27.19 -6.63 15.62
C LEU A 373 -26.66 -5.30 15.08
N GLU A 374 -27.55 -4.33 14.84
CA GLU A 374 -27.18 -2.98 14.41
C GLU A 374 -26.45 -2.22 15.53
N ALA A 375 -26.89 -2.36 16.78
CA ALA A 375 -26.22 -1.80 17.94
C ALA A 375 -24.82 -2.42 18.16
N GLU A 376 -24.66 -3.74 18.00
CA GLU A 376 -23.35 -4.40 18.07
C GLU A 376 -22.42 -3.96 16.94
N ARG A 377 -22.94 -3.81 15.72
CA ARG A 377 -22.18 -3.27 14.58
C ARG A 377 -21.77 -1.82 14.83
N ALA A 378 -22.69 -1.00 15.35
CA ALA A 378 -22.41 0.38 15.72
C ALA A 378 -21.38 0.47 16.85
N ALA A 379 -21.49 -0.36 17.88
CA ALA A 379 -20.51 -0.45 18.97
C ALA A 379 -19.12 -0.87 18.46
N ARG A 380 -19.06 -1.83 17.52
CA ARG A 380 -17.80 -2.23 16.87
C ARG A 380 -17.21 -1.07 16.09
N VAL A 381 -17.98 -0.41 15.21
CA VAL A 381 -17.52 0.77 14.45
C VAL A 381 -17.10 1.90 15.37
N ALA A 382 -17.79 2.04 16.51
CA ALA A 382 -17.45 3.03 17.50
C ALA A 382 -16.10 2.76 18.18
N GLY A 383 -15.83 1.50 18.53
CA GLY A 383 -14.53 1.06 19.01
C GLY A 383 -13.42 1.24 17.97
N MET A 384 -13.72 1.01 16.68
CA MET A 384 -12.75 1.14 15.59
C MET A 384 -12.24 2.57 15.43
N ILE A 385 -13.06 3.59 15.70
CA ILE A 385 -12.69 5.02 15.54
C ILE A 385 -12.15 5.64 16.82
N ASN A 386 -12.02 4.85 17.89
CA ASN A 386 -11.55 5.32 19.19
C ASN A 386 -12.40 6.52 19.67
N PHE A 387 -13.72 6.40 19.51
CA PHE A 387 -14.67 7.37 20.06
C PHE A 387 -14.57 7.29 21.59
N ASN A 388 -13.76 8.16 22.19
CA ASN A 388 -13.54 8.26 23.64
C ASN A 388 -14.78 8.71 24.45
N SER A 389 -15.99 8.59 23.91
CA SER A 389 -17.22 8.70 24.68
C SER A 389 -17.60 7.30 25.14
N SER A 390 -17.94 7.11 26.41
CA SER A 390 -18.30 5.79 26.98
C SER A 390 -19.57 5.16 26.39
N ALA A 391 -20.11 5.72 25.31
CA ALA A 391 -21.29 5.27 24.60
C ALA A 391 -21.10 5.45 23.09
N ALA A 392 -21.61 4.50 22.30
CA ALA A 392 -21.76 4.66 20.86
C ALA A 392 -22.58 5.92 20.57
N PRO A 393 -22.24 6.70 19.52
CA PRO A 393 -22.99 7.91 19.20
C PRO A 393 -24.44 7.54 18.89
N SER A 394 -25.39 8.10 19.64
CA SER A 394 -26.82 8.01 19.35
C SER A 394 -27.28 9.22 18.56
N ARG A 395 -28.41 9.12 17.85
CA ARG A 395 -29.03 10.28 17.18
C ARG A 395 -29.23 11.45 18.16
N THR A 396 -29.73 11.15 19.35
CA THR A 396 -29.96 12.15 20.40
C THR A 396 -28.67 12.80 20.90
N SER A 397 -27.55 12.07 20.93
CA SER A 397 -26.25 12.62 21.35
C SER A 397 -25.60 13.54 20.32
N ILE A 398 -25.90 13.36 19.03
CA ILE A 398 -25.37 14.21 17.95
C ILE A 398 -26.19 15.50 17.80
N LEU A 399 -27.49 15.44 18.13
CA LEU A 399 -28.40 16.59 18.07
C LEU A 399 -28.31 17.51 19.30
N ARG A 400 -27.69 17.05 20.39
CA ARG A 400 -27.36 17.84 21.59
C ARG A 400 -25.99 18.47 21.43
#